data_AF-A0ABD2NRA6-F1
#
_entry.id   AF-A0ABD2NRA6-F1
#
_cell.length_a   1.000
_cell.length_b   1.000
_cell.length_c   1.000
_cell.angle_alpha   90.00
_cell.angle_beta   90.00
_cell.angle_gamma   90.00
#
_symmetry.space_group_name_H-M   'P 1'
#
loop_
_entity.id
_entity.type
_entity.pdbx_description
1 polymer ?
#
loop_
_entity_poly.entity_id
_entity_poly.type
_entity_poly.pdbx_seq_one_letter_code
_entity_poly.pdbx_strand_id
1 'polypeptide(L)'
;MEKENSLIIGDINMDLIRDSEIREQYLNVMSEFDFIPAINLPTRERACMDHIFVRSTKSSNDFQPVVLRLTVTFNGKDSPSLEIQNVPENKNENLLEIVNEIGSDLEIQVDGTSKDYATRVPSALTNKPKYIIVKFLSKSKRDNFLGAYEAKRMNENETRPGLKVADVSDRFYINEHLTMKNKILFKEARKTVQICLDGDILMRSEVSDTTKILHISHRSDLDKL
;
A
#
# COMPACT_ATOMS: atom_id res chain seq x y z
N MET A 1 31.01 -17.40 -17.56
CA MET A 1 30.39 -16.11 -17.19
C MET A 1 29.51 -16.40 -15.99
N GLU A 2 29.78 -15.80 -14.84
CA GLU A 2 28.84 -15.86 -13.71
C GLU A 2 27.53 -15.23 -14.17
N LYS A 3 26.41 -15.92 -13.98
CA LYS A 3 25.09 -15.32 -14.20
C LYS A 3 24.90 -14.30 -13.08
N GLU A 4 24.30 -13.16 -13.38
CA GLU A 4 23.90 -12.13 -12.41
C GLU A 4 22.39 -12.13 -12.24
N ASN A 5 21.90 -11.70 -11.08
CA ASN A 5 20.46 -11.51 -10.87
C ASN A 5 19.97 -10.45 -11.86
N SER A 6 18.91 -10.74 -12.60
CA SER A 6 18.39 -9.87 -13.65
C SER A 6 16.87 -9.77 -13.54
N LEU A 7 16.36 -8.55 -13.68
CA LEU A 7 14.94 -8.24 -13.69
C LEU A 7 14.60 -7.63 -15.05
N ILE A 8 13.66 -8.25 -15.76
CA ILE A 8 13.11 -7.72 -17.02
C ILE A 8 11.70 -7.24 -16.72
N ILE A 9 11.44 -5.97 -16.99
CA ILE A 9 10.11 -5.36 -16.89
C ILE A 9 9.81 -4.73 -18.25
N GLY A 10 8.62 -4.98 -18.78
CA GLY A 10 8.14 -4.26 -19.94
C GLY A 10 6.66 -4.48 -20.23
N ASP A 11 6.15 -3.67 -21.14
CA ASP A 11 4.82 -3.84 -21.72
C ASP A 11 4.99 -4.70 -22.98
N ILE A 12 4.69 -6.00 -22.87
CA ILE A 12 4.59 -6.86 -24.03
C ILE A 12 3.11 -7.04 -24.30
N ASN A 13 2.69 -6.53 -25.45
CA ASN A 13 1.34 -6.68 -25.98
C ASN A 13 1.12 -8.12 -26.48
N MET A 14 1.33 -9.11 -25.61
CA MET A 14 1.14 -10.54 -25.88
C MET A 14 0.17 -11.11 -24.84
N ASP A 15 -0.85 -11.81 -25.32
CA ASP A 15 -1.82 -12.48 -24.47
C ASP A 15 -1.21 -13.76 -23.91
N LEU A 16 -0.75 -13.71 -22.66
CA LEU A 16 -0.15 -14.84 -21.96
C LEU A 16 -1.20 -15.80 -21.35
N ILE A 17 -2.49 -15.49 -21.47
CA ILE A 17 -3.60 -16.25 -20.90
C ILE A 17 -4.20 -17.19 -21.96
N ARG A 18 -4.36 -16.69 -23.19
CA ARG A 18 -4.83 -17.53 -24.30
C ARG A 18 -3.74 -18.49 -24.74
N ASP A 19 -4.11 -19.75 -24.89
CA ASP A 19 -3.22 -20.71 -25.56
C ASP A 19 -2.99 -20.25 -27.01
N SER A 20 -1.72 -19.98 -27.30
CA SER A 20 -1.25 -19.63 -28.63
C SER A 20 0.19 -20.11 -28.79
N GLU A 21 0.55 -20.46 -30.02
CA GLU A 21 1.92 -20.90 -30.34
C GLU A 21 2.96 -19.82 -30.00
N ILE A 22 2.59 -18.54 -30.18
CA ILE A 22 3.43 -17.39 -29.87
C ILE A 22 3.72 -17.29 -28.38
N ARG A 23 2.73 -17.56 -27.51
CA ARG A 23 2.90 -17.63 -26.05
C ARG A 23 3.89 -18.72 -25.67
N GLU A 24 3.72 -19.94 -26.19
CA GLU A 24 4.61 -21.05 -25.86
C GLU A 24 6.05 -20.79 -26.31
N GLN A 25 6.24 -20.30 -27.53
CA GLN A 25 7.56 -19.91 -28.04
C GLN A 25 8.21 -18.85 -27.15
N TYR A 26 7.45 -17.83 -26.75
CA TYR A 26 7.93 -16.77 -25.88
C TYR A 26 8.33 -17.27 -24.48
N LEU A 27 7.50 -18.11 -23.86
CA LEU A 27 7.81 -18.71 -22.55
C LEU A 27 9.00 -19.68 -22.63
N ASN A 28 9.13 -20.41 -23.73
CA ASN A 28 10.27 -21.31 -23.96
C ASN A 28 11.57 -20.53 -24.11
N VAL A 29 11.57 -19.43 -24.86
CA VAL A 29 12.74 -18.53 -24.97
C VAL A 29 13.10 -17.95 -23.61
N MET A 30 12.15 -17.46 -22.83
CA MET A 30 12.44 -16.92 -21.50
C MET A 30 13.00 -18.00 -20.56
N SER A 31 12.44 -19.21 -20.59
CA SER A 31 12.91 -20.36 -19.82
C SER A 31 14.34 -20.79 -20.21
N GLU A 32 14.68 -20.76 -21.51
CA GLU A 32 16.03 -21.05 -22.00
C GLU A 32 17.10 -20.14 -21.38
N PHE A 33 16.71 -18.90 -21.04
CA PHE A 33 17.57 -17.92 -20.38
C PHE A 33 17.42 -17.86 -18.86
N ASP A 34 16.74 -18.84 -18.24
CA ASP A 34 16.42 -18.93 -16.79
C ASP A 34 15.54 -17.78 -16.26
N PHE A 35 14.71 -17.18 -17.12
CA PHE A 35 13.73 -16.19 -16.69
C PHE A 35 12.38 -16.85 -16.39
N ILE A 36 11.84 -16.55 -15.21
CA ILE A 36 10.55 -17.07 -14.75
C ILE A 36 9.53 -15.93 -14.75
N PRO A 37 8.32 -16.14 -15.32
CA PRO A 37 7.29 -15.11 -15.39
C PRO A 37 6.81 -14.79 -13.98
N ALA A 38 6.85 -13.49 -13.68
CA ALA A 38 6.58 -13.01 -12.35
C ALA A 38 5.12 -12.63 -12.09
N ILE A 39 4.38 -12.49 -13.17
CA ILE A 39 2.96 -12.20 -13.16
C ILE A 39 2.35 -13.15 -14.17
N ASN A 40 1.39 -13.96 -13.71
CA ASN A 40 0.64 -14.89 -14.57
C ASN A 40 -0.84 -14.50 -14.65
N LEU A 41 -1.18 -13.27 -14.28
CA LEU A 41 -2.55 -12.72 -14.27
C LEU A 41 -2.61 -11.42 -15.08
N PRO A 42 -3.70 -11.18 -15.83
CA PRO A 42 -3.84 -9.98 -16.65
C PRO A 42 -3.83 -8.72 -15.77
N THR A 43 -2.98 -7.76 -16.11
CA THR A 43 -2.93 -6.46 -15.44
C THR A 43 -3.93 -5.46 -16.02
N ARG A 44 -4.50 -5.72 -17.20
CA ARG A 44 -5.54 -4.90 -17.87
C ARG A 44 -6.70 -5.76 -18.39
N GLU A 45 -7.89 -5.16 -18.55
CA GLU A 45 -9.12 -5.85 -19.02
C GLU A 45 -9.00 -6.47 -20.43
N ARG A 46 -8.07 -5.98 -21.25
CA ARG A 46 -7.85 -6.43 -22.63
C ARG A 46 -6.46 -7.03 -22.78
N ALA A 47 -6.28 -8.31 -22.46
CA ALA A 47 -5.21 -9.24 -22.92
C ALA A 47 -3.72 -8.82 -22.82
N CYS A 48 -3.38 -7.57 -22.54
CA CYS A 48 -2.02 -7.10 -22.34
C CYS A 48 -1.65 -7.40 -20.88
N MET A 49 -0.62 -8.22 -20.68
CA MET A 49 0.00 -8.36 -19.37
C MET A 49 1.29 -7.56 -19.35
N ASP A 50 1.48 -6.76 -18.31
CA ASP A 50 2.82 -6.30 -17.96
C ASP A 50 3.61 -7.56 -17.56
N HIS A 51 4.67 -7.86 -18.29
CA HIS A 51 5.54 -8.96 -17.94
C HIS A 51 6.63 -8.45 -17.02
N ILE A 52 6.67 -9.02 -15.84
CA ILE A 52 7.85 -8.96 -14.98
C ILE A 52 8.47 -10.36 -15.12
N PHE A 53 9.74 -10.45 -15.44
CA PHE A 53 10.48 -11.72 -15.45
C PHE A 53 11.70 -11.58 -14.56
N VAL A 54 11.91 -12.59 -13.73
CA VAL A 54 13.02 -12.61 -12.79
C VAL A 54 13.93 -13.77 -13.16
N ARG A 55 15.23 -13.48 -13.23
CA ARG A 55 16.29 -14.49 -13.30
C ARG A 55 17.17 -14.31 -12.08
N SER A 56 17.25 -15.34 -11.25
CA SER A 56 18.17 -15.37 -10.12
C SER A 56 19.28 -16.37 -10.35
N THR A 57 20.46 -16.05 -9.80
CA THR A 57 21.65 -16.91 -9.78
C THR A 57 21.57 -17.97 -8.71
N LYS A 58 20.63 -17.79 -7.77
CA LYS A 58 20.21 -18.78 -6.79
C LYS A 58 19.11 -19.63 -7.43
N SER A 59 19.11 -20.92 -7.10
CA SER A 59 18.19 -21.93 -7.63
C SER A 59 16.77 -21.36 -7.81
N SER A 60 16.22 -21.57 -9.00
CA SER A 60 14.90 -21.13 -9.48
C SER A 60 13.69 -21.51 -8.61
N ASN A 61 13.91 -22.23 -7.51
CA ASN A 61 12.88 -22.57 -6.53
C ASN A 61 12.60 -21.45 -5.50
N ASP A 62 13.49 -20.45 -5.37
CA ASP A 62 13.43 -19.48 -4.26
C ASP A 62 12.65 -18.18 -4.55
N PHE A 63 12.13 -18.00 -5.76
CA PHE A 63 11.38 -16.78 -6.11
C PHE A 63 10.08 -17.10 -6.84
N GLN A 64 8.97 -17.02 -6.10
CA GLN A 64 7.65 -16.89 -6.69
C GLN A 64 7.06 -15.49 -6.43
N PRO A 65 6.83 -14.73 -7.50
CA PRO A 65 6.17 -13.44 -7.46
C PRO A 65 4.66 -13.61 -7.51
N VAL A 66 3.99 -12.76 -6.74
CA VAL A 66 2.58 -12.91 -6.39
C VAL A 66 1.85 -11.64 -6.81
N VAL A 67 0.89 -11.77 -7.73
CA VAL A 67 -0.09 -10.72 -8.01
C VAL A 67 -1.32 -10.96 -7.15
N LEU A 68 -1.54 -10.07 -6.19
CA LEU A 68 -2.67 -10.13 -5.27
C LEU A 68 -3.85 -9.34 -5.83
N ARG A 69 -4.93 -10.05 -6.18
CA ARG A 69 -6.23 -9.43 -6.46
C ARG A 69 -7.04 -9.40 -5.17
N LEU A 70 -7.23 -8.19 -4.64
CA LEU A 70 -7.78 -7.93 -3.31
C LEU A 70 -9.31 -7.86 -3.32
N THR A 71 -9.97 -8.60 -2.43
CA THR A 71 -11.30 -8.23 -1.93
C THR A 71 -11.47 -8.73 -0.50
N VAL A 72 -11.34 -7.84 0.49
CA VAL A 72 -11.72 -8.13 1.88
C VAL A 72 -12.43 -6.90 2.46
N THR A 73 -13.71 -7.09 2.74
CA THR A 73 -14.65 -6.16 3.36
C THR A 73 -14.52 -6.30 4.88
N PHE A 74 -13.78 -5.43 5.56
CA PHE A 74 -13.70 -5.41 7.03
C PHE A 74 -13.41 -3.99 7.53
N ASN A 75 -14.47 -3.22 7.80
CA ASN A 75 -14.66 -2.02 8.66
C ASN A 75 -13.54 -0.97 8.90
N GLY A 76 -12.38 -1.08 8.27
CA GLY A 76 -11.31 -0.08 8.15
C GLY A 76 -11.00 0.16 6.67
N LYS A 77 -10.92 -0.91 5.87
CA LYS A 77 -10.62 -0.83 4.43
C LYS A 77 -11.71 -0.16 3.60
N ASP A 78 -12.98 -0.26 4.00
CA ASP A 78 -14.08 0.45 3.34
C ASP A 78 -14.46 1.76 4.01
N SER A 79 -13.74 2.10 5.09
CA SER A 79 -13.95 3.38 5.74
C SER A 79 -13.43 4.47 4.82
N PRO A 80 -14.21 5.53 4.54
CA PRO A 80 -13.72 6.71 3.86
C PRO A 80 -12.89 7.60 4.80
N SER A 81 -12.32 7.03 5.87
CA SER A 81 -11.58 7.76 6.91
C SER A 81 -10.07 7.62 6.78
N LEU A 82 -9.37 8.72 7.05
CA LEU A 82 -7.92 8.80 7.18
C LEU A 82 -7.54 9.43 8.52
N GLU A 83 -6.29 9.22 8.91
CA GLU A 83 -5.67 9.95 10.01
C GLU A 83 -4.52 10.82 9.54
N ILE A 84 -4.50 12.07 10.01
CA ILE A 84 -3.39 13.01 9.84
C ILE A 84 -2.71 13.17 11.18
N GLN A 85 -1.40 12.93 11.20
CA GLN A 85 -0.56 13.00 12.38
C GLN A 85 0.39 14.20 12.30
N ASN A 86 0.82 14.67 13.48
CA ASN A 86 1.83 15.71 13.64
C ASN A 86 1.45 17.08 13.05
N VAL A 87 0.16 17.43 13.11
CA VAL A 87 -0.33 18.79 12.87
C VAL A 87 -0.46 19.50 14.22
N PRO A 88 0.19 20.66 14.46
CA PRO A 88 0.07 21.45 15.69
C PRO A 88 -1.38 21.75 16.08
N GLU A 89 -1.67 21.85 17.38
CA GLU A 89 -3.01 22.19 17.90
C GLU A 89 -3.13 23.69 18.15
N ASN A 90 -4.13 24.34 17.56
CA ASN A 90 -4.47 25.75 17.82
C ASN A 90 -5.87 25.86 18.44
N LYS A 91 -6.07 26.80 19.38
CA LYS A 91 -7.34 26.94 20.14
C LYS A 91 -8.57 27.23 19.27
N ASN A 92 -8.37 27.88 18.13
CA ASN A 92 -9.42 28.25 17.18
C ASN A 92 -9.14 27.66 15.79
N GLU A 93 -8.63 26.43 15.73
CA GLU A 93 -8.36 25.78 14.45
C GLU A 93 -9.65 25.39 13.72
N ASN A 94 -9.68 25.62 12.41
CA ASN A 94 -10.66 24.99 11.54
C ASN A 94 -10.01 23.79 10.86
N LEU A 95 -10.37 22.59 11.32
CA LEU A 95 -9.78 21.35 10.80
C LEU A 95 -10.10 21.10 9.33
N LEU A 96 -11.24 21.59 8.81
CA LEU A 96 -11.56 21.47 7.40
C LEU A 96 -10.71 22.40 6.55
N GLU A 97 -10.42 23.61 7.02
CA GLU A 97 -9.47 24.52 6.34
C GLU A 97 -8.08 23.90 6.26
N ILE A 98 -7.58 23.33 7.37
CA ILE A 98 -6.30 22.60 7.38
C ILE A 98 -6.29 21.46 6.36
N VAL A 99 -7.38 20.68 6.29
CA VAL A 99 -7.49 19.59 5.31
C VAL A 99 -7.57 20.11 3.88
N ASN A 100 -8.19 21.26 3.66
CA ASN A 100 -8.24 21.92 2.35
C ASN A 100 -6.86 22.47 1.94
N GLU A 101 -6.08 23.02 2.87
CA GLU A 101 -4.71 23.49 2.63
C GLU A 101 -3.80 22.32 2.27
N ILE A 102 -3.85 21.22 3.02
CA ILE A 102 -3.15 19.97 2.67
C ILE A 102 -3.63 19.45 1.31
N GLY A 103 -4.94 19.44 1.06
CA GLY A 103 -5.52 19.02 -0.22
C GLY A 103 -5.01 19.86 -1.38
N SER A 104 -4.94 21.19 -1.22
CA SER A 104 -4.44 22.11 -2.24
C SER A 104 -2.97 21.83 -2.56
N ASP A 105 -2.17 21.54 -1.53
CA ASP A 105 -0.77 21.16 -1.68
C ASP A 105 -0.58 19.79 -2.37
N LEU A 106 -1.56 18.89 -2.22
CA LEU A 106 -1.64 17.61 -2.92
C LEU A 106 -2.36 17.69 -4.28
N GLU A 107 -2.72 18.90 -4.74
CA GLU A 107 -3.50 19.14 -5.96
C GLU A 107 -4.88 18.46 -5.98
N ILE A 108 -5.46 18.19 -4.80
CA ILE A 108 -6.79 17.61 -4.60
C ILE A 108 -7.74 18.62 -3.99
N GLN A 109 -8.78 18.97 -4.75
CA GLN A 109 -9.84 19.83 -4.26
C GLN A 109 -10.71 19.08 -3.23
N VAL A 110 -10.69 19.59 -2.01
CA VAL A 110 -11.60 19.16 -0.95
C VAL A 110 -12.74 20.17 -0.88
N ASP A 111 -13.87 19.84 -1.51
CA ASP A 111 -15.05 20.71 -1.47
C ASP A 111 -15.50 20.95 -0.03
N GLY A 112 -15.44 22.20 0.45
CA GLY A 112 -15.96 22.59 1.77
C GLY A 112 -17.49 22.48 1.91
N THR A 113 -18.19 22.26 0.81
CA THR A 113 -19.64 21.94 0.72
C THR A 113 -19.94 20.45 0.85
N SER A 114 -18.92 19.59 0.78
CA SER A 114 -19.09 18.15 0.89
C SER A 114 -19.31 17.74 2.34
N LYS A 115 -20.00 16.61 2.57
CA LYS A 115 -20.29 16.05 3.92
C LYS A 115 -19.03 15.51 4.62
N ASP A 116 -17.87 16.05 4.28
CA ASP A 116 -16.59 15.69 4.85
C ASP A 116 -16.53 16.22 6.29
N TYR A 117 -15.98 15.42 7.18
CA TYR A 117 -15.94 15.72 8.61
C TYR A 117 -14.54 15.51 9.15
N ALA A 118 -14.00 16.50 9.84
CA ALA A 118 -12.69 16.42 10.47
C ALA A 118 -12.80 16.64 11.99
N THR A 119 -12.13 15.82 12.78
CA THR A 119 -12.12 15.94 14.24
C THR A 119 -10.79 15.50 14.85
N ARG A 120 -10.41 16.10 15.97
CA ARG A 120 -9.25 15.64 16.76
C ARG A 120 -9.66 14.44 17.61
N VAL A 121 -8.87 13.37 17.59
CA VAL A 121 -9.07 12.23 18.48
C VAL A 121 -8.47 12.50 19.85
N PRO A 122 -9.21 12.30 20.95
CA PRO A 122 -8.66 12.38 22.30
C PRO A 122 -7.45 11.46 22.44
N SER A 123 -6.35 12.01 22.95
CA SER A 123 -5.12 11.27 23.20
C SER A 123 -4.75 11.39 24.67
N ALA A 124 -4.32 10.28 25.27
CA ALA A 124 -3.73 10.28 26.61
C ALA A 124 -2.31 10.86 26.63
N LEU A 125 -1.67 10.99 25.45
CA LEU A 125 -0.33 11.57 25.33
C LEU A 125 -0.44 13.09 25.27
N THR A 126 0.07 13.78 26.28
CA THR A 126 0.08 15.25 26.37
C THR A 126 1.22 15.89 25.58
N ASN A 127 2.28 15.14 25.30
CA ASN A 127 3.51 15.65 24.67
C ASN A 127 3.50 15.60 23.13
N LYS A 128 2.39 15.17 22.53
CA LYS A 128 2.24 15.07 21.07
C LYS A 128 0.89 15.67 20.65
N PRO A 129 0.84 16.37 19.51
CA PRO A 129 -0.44 16.83 18.98
C PRO A 129 -1.38 15.65 18.74
N LYS A 130 -2.65 15.84 19.08
CA LYS A 130 -3.73 14.89 18.79
C LYS A 130 -3.85 14.66 17.30
N TYR A 131 -4.23 13.45 16.90
CA TYR A 131 -4.43 13.14 15.49
C TYR A 131 -5.73 13.77 14.98
N ILE A 132 -5.72 14.19 13.72
CA ILE A 132 -6.93 14.61 13.01
C ILE A 132 -7.47 13.38 12.29
N ILE A 133 -8.71 13.02 12.52
CA ILE A 133 -9.43 12.05 11.70
C ILE A 133 -10.30 12.80 10.73
N VAL A 134 -10.11 12.52 9.44
CA VAL A 134 -10.94 13.06 8.38
C VAL A 134 -11.78 11.91 7.84
N LYS A 135 -13.09 12.11 7.76
CA LYS A 135 -14.03 11.20 7.12
C LYS A 135 -14.54 11.86 5.86
N PHE A 136 -14.11 11.33 4.72
CA PHE A 136 -14.58 11.78 3.42
C PHE A 136 -15.97 11.21 3.10
N LEU A 137 -16.62 11.80 2.10
CA LEU A 137 -17.88 11.32 1.54
C LEU A 137 -17.75 9.92 0.93
N SER A 138 -16.61 9.61 0.30
CA SER A 138 -16.39 8.33 -0.38
C SER A 138 -14.99 7.78 -0.14
N LYS A 139 -14.88 6.46 -0.19
CA LYS A 139 -13.60 5.75 -0.12
C LYS A 139 -12.69 6.15 -1.27
N SER A 140 -13.22 6.34 -2.48
CA SER A 140 -12.45 6.78 -3.64
C SER A 140 -11.78 8.15 -3.40
N LYS A 141 -12.48 9.10 -2.76
CA LYS A 141 -11.87 10.40 -2.39
C LYS A 141 -10.75 10.21 -1.37
N ARG A 142 -10.95 9.35 -0.38
CA ARG A 142 -9.92 8.96 0.59
C ARG A 142 -8.69 8.36 -0.09
N ASP A 143 -8.88 7.39 -0.98
CA ASP A 143 -7.81 6.68 -1.65
C ASP A 143 -7.03 7.59 -2.60
N ASN A 144 -7.73 8.48 -3.31
CA ASN A 144 -7.09 9.51 -4.13
C ASN A 144 -6.22 10.44 -3.26
N PHE A 145 -6.75 10.90 -2.12
CA PHE A 145 -6.01 11.76 -1.18
C PHE A 145 -4.76 11.08 -0.62
N LEU A 146 -4.88 9.83 -0.20
CA LEU A 146 -3.75 9.05 0.30
C LEU A 146 -2.72 8.76 -0.79
N GLY A 147 -3.16 8.40 -2.00
CA GLY A 147 -2.28 8.12 -3.13
C GLY A 147 -1.49 9.35 -3.58
N ALA A 148 -2.11 10.52 -3.64
CA ALA A 148 -1.42 11.77 -3.95
C ALA A 148 -0.37 12.13 -2.87
N TYR A 149 -0.71 11.93 -1.60
CA TYR A 149 0.25 12.08 -0.50
C TYR A 149 1.46 11.17 -0.66
N GLU A 150 1.24 9.88 -0.95
CA GLU A 150 2.32 8.92 -1.14
C GLU A 150 3.20 9.25 -2.34
N ALA A 151 2.58 9.60 -3.48
CA ALA A 151 3.30 10.00 -4.69
C ALA A 151 4.17 11.23 -4.44
N LYS A 152 3.62 12.26 -3.79
CA LYS A 152 4.37 13.47 -3.45
C LYS A 152 5.52 13.17 -2.49
N ARG A 153 5.26 12.37 -1.44
CA ARG A 153 6.28 11.95 -0.47
C ARG A 153 7.41 11.15 -1.11
N MET A 154 7.14 10.37 -2.14
CA MET A 154 8.18 9.62 -2.89
C MET A 154 9.01 10.53 -3.80
N ASN A 155 8.41 11.59 -4.34
CA ASN A 155 9.10 12.54 -5.22
C ASN A 155 9.97 13.54 -4.44
N GLU A 156 9.63 13.82 -3.19
CA GLU A 156 10.45 14.62 -2.29
C GLU A 156 11.67 13.80 -1.83
N ASN A 157 12.85 14.11 -2.38
CA ASN A 157 14.16 13.56 -1.98
C ASN A 157 14.59 14.01 -0.55
N GLU A 158 13.65 14.08 0.39
CA GLU A 158 13.95 14.41 1.78
C GLU A 158 14.57 13.22 2.50
N THR A 159 15.61 13.49 3.29
CA THR A 159 16.32 12.50 4.11
C THR A 159 15.46 11.93 5.25
N ARG A 160 14.26 12.49 5.48
CA ARG A 160 13.36 12.11 6.56
C ARG A 160 11.94 11.94 6.00
N PRO A 161 11.21 10.87 6.35
CA PRO A 161 9.86 10.63 5.84
C PRO A 161 8.87 11.69 6.36
N GLY A 162 7.95 12.15 5.52
CA GLY A 162 6.88 13.12 5.83
C GLY A 162 6.76 14.21 4.76
N LEU A 163 5.66 14.96 4.77
CA LEU A 163 5.48 16.15 3.91
C LEU A 163 5.41 17.41 4.76
N LYS A 164 5.78 18.54 4.16
CA LYS A 164 5.66 19.87 4.75
C LYS A 164 4.62 20.68 3.99
N VAL A 165 3.72 21.34 4.72
CA VAL A 165 2.79 22.33 4.17
C VAL A 165 2.99 23.62 4.95
N ALA A 166 3.22 24.73 4.23
CA ALA A 166 3.39 26.05 4.84
C ALA A 166 2.18 26.39 5.72
N ASP A 167 2.43 26.98 6.89
CA ASP A 167 1.42 27.40 7.87
C ASP A 167 0.55 26.28 8.49
N VAL A 168 0.64 25.04 8.00
CA VAL A 168 -0.04 23.86 8.57
C VAL A 168 0.88 23.07 9.47
N SER A 169 1.99 22.55 8.93
CA SER A 169 2.94 21.72 9.68
C SER A 169 4.26 21.60 8.94
N ASP A 170 5.35 21.72 9.71
CA ASP A 170 6.71 21.44 9.22
C ASP A 170 6.88 19.99 8.76
N ARG A 171 6.06 19.08 9.29
CA ARG A 171 6.12 17.66 8.97
C ARG A 171 4.85 16.96 9.40
N PHE A 172 4.05 16.47 8.47
CA PHE A 172 2.88 15.65 8.78
C PHE A 172 2.92 14.30 8.09
N TYR A 173 2.08 13.40 8.61
CA TYR A 173 1.91 12.05 8.07
C TYR A 173 0.44 11.77 7.86
N ILE A 174 0.12 11.17 6.71
CA ILE A 174 -1.22 10.68 6.42
C ILE A 174 -1.16 9.17 6.41
N ASN A 175 -2.08 8.53 7.12
CA ASN A 175 -2.29 7.09 7.08
C ASN A 175 -3.78 6.77 6.95
N GLU A 176 -4.10 5.55 6.55
CA GLU A 176 -5.46 5.03 6.65
C GLU A 176 -5.91 4.96 8.12
N HIS A 177 -7.18 5.31 8.39
CA HIS A 177 -7.71 5.20 9.74
C HIS A 177 -8.06 3.75 10.08
N LEU A 178 -7.21 3.11 10.88
CA LEU A 178 -7.46 1.78 11.43
C LEU A 178 -8.21 1.84 12.77
N THR A 179 -9.13 0.90 12.98
CA THR A 179 -9.78 0.69 14.28
C THR A 179 -8.75 0.31 15.35
N MET A 180 -9.04 0.56 16.63
CA MET A 180 -8.12 0.23 17.73
C MET A 180 -7.73 -1.26 17.74
N LYS A 181 -8.68 -2.15 17.44
CA LYS A 181 -8.45 -3.59 17.29
C LYS A 181 -7.43 -3.87 16.18
N ASN A 182 -7.59 -3.24 15.02
CA ASN A 182 -6.68 -3.41 13.88
C ASN A 182 -5.30 -2.79 14.15
N LYS A 183 -5.23 -1.66 14.86
CA LYS A 183 -3.95 -1.07 15.29
C LYS A 183 -3.17 -1.99 16.22
N ILE A 184 -3.84 -2.62 17.19
CA ILE A 184 -3.21 -3.62 18.07
C ILE A 184 -2.72 -4.80 17.26
N LEU A 185 -3.60 -5.37 16.42
CA LEU A 185 -3.26 -6.51 15.57
C LEU A 185 -2.07 -6.19 14.65
N PHE A 186 -2.06 -5.03 14.00
CA PHE A 186 -0.99 -4.56 13.13
C PHE A 186 0.34 -4.37 13.87
N LYS A 187 0.28 -3.89 15.12
CA LYS A 187 1.47 -3.72 15.96
C LYS A 187 2.03 -5.06 16.43
N GLU A 188 1.17 -6.00 16.81
CA GLU A 188 1.57 -7.36 17.20
C GLU A 188 2.16 -8.09 15.98
N ALA A 189 1.49 -7.99 14.85
CA ALA A 189 1.91 -8.50 13.55
C ALA A 189 3.32 -8.05 13.13
N ARG A 190 3.58 -6.73 13.14
CA ARG A 190 4.88 -6.17 12.77
C ARG A 190 6.05 -6.59 13.67
N LYS A 191 5.77 -7.03 14.90
CA LYS A 191 6.84 -7.53 15.79
C LYS A 191 7.26 -8.94 15.43
N THR A 192 6.32 -9.73 14.91
CA THR A 192 6.55 -11.14 14.60
C THR A 192 7.17 -11.31 13.22
N VAL A 193 6.95 -10.39 12.26
CA VAL A 193 7.32 -10.65 10.85
C VAL A 193 7.71 -9.40 10.04
N GLN A 194 8.42 -9.65 8.93
CA GLN A 194 9.16 -8.67 8.12
C GLN A 194 8.33 -7.93 7.04
N ILE A 195 7.17 -8.45 6.61
CA ILE A 195 6.36 -7.85 5.52
C ILE A 195 4.93 -7.60 6.00
N CYS A 196 4.45 -6.36 5.83
CA CYS A 196 3.07 -5.95 6.08
C CYS A 196 2.66 -4.98 4.96
N LEU A 197 1.51 -5.21 4.33
CA LEU A 197 0.96 -4.35 3.27
C LEU A 197 -0.35 -3.71 3.73
N ASP A 198 -0.74 -2.61 3.11
CA ASP A 198 -1.75 -1.66 3.59
C ASP A 198 -3.09 -2.32 4.01
N GLY A 199 -3.41 -2.17 5.29
CA GLY A 199 -4.66 -2.64 5.90
C GLY A 199 -4.79 -4.16 6.08
N ASP A 200 -4.10 -4.95 5.25
CA ASP A 200 -4.12 -6.41 5.28
C ASP A 200 -2.82 -6.97 5.85
N ILE A 201 -2.95 -7.68 6.97
CA ILE A 201 -1.82 -8.34 7.60
C ILE A 201 -1.69 -9.72 6.95
N LEU A 202 -0.90 -9.77 5.88
CA LEU A 202 -0.53 -11.02 5.21
C LEU A 202 0.79 -11.51 5.77
N MET A 203 0.84 -12.78 6.14
CA MET A 203 1.99 -13.35 6.79
C MET A 203 2.35 -14.73 6.27
N ARG A 204 3.64 -15.06 6.41
CA ARG A 204 4.16 -16.40 6.20
C ARG A 204 4.66 -16.91 7.55
N SER A 205 4.19 -18.09 7.96
CA SER A 205 4.53 -18.72 9.25
C SER A 205 6.02 -19.11 9.32
N GLU A 206 6.63 -19.53 8.21
CA GLU A 206 8.05 -19.88 8.16
C GLU A 206 8.77 -19.33 6.92
N VAL A 207 10.10 -19.23 7.00
CA VAL A 207 11.01 -18.84 5.90
C VAL A 207 11.20 -19.97 4.87
N SER A 208 10.46 -21.09 4.99
CA SER A 208 10.51 -22.26 4.11
C SER A 208 9.37 -22.30 3.07
N ASP A 209 9.66 -22.87 1.90
CA ASP A 209 8.94 -22.70 0.61
C ASP A 209 7.54 -23.35 0.48
N THR A 210 6.93 -23.87 1.55
CA THR A 210 5.65 -24.59 1.42
C THR A 210 4.50 -24.02 2.25
N THR A 211 4.78 -23.04 3.11
CA THR A 211 3.81 -22.64 4.12
C THR A 211 2.82 -21.62 3.56
N LYS A 212 1.52 -21.94 3.68
CA LYS A 212 0.42 -21.12 3.17
C LYS A 212 0.55 -19.68 3.69
N ILE A 213 0.29 -18.71 2.80
CA ILE A 213 0.10 -17.32 3.21
C ILE A 213 -1.13 -17.28 4.11
N LEU A 214 -0.92 -16.83 5.34
CA LEU A 214 -1.96 -16.66 6.33
C LEU A 214 -2.47 -15.23 6.25
N HIS A 215 -3.76 -15.12 5.99
CA HIS A 215 -4.47 -13.87 6.18
C HIS A 215 -4.77 -13.72 7.68
N ILE A 216 -4.18 -12.71 8.31
CA ILE A 216 -4.36 -12.44 9.73
C ILE A 216 -5.53 -11.47 9.89
N SER A 217 -6.69 -12.03 10.22
CA SER A 217 -7.92 -11.27 10.49
C SER A 217 -8.22 -11.18 11.99
N HIS A 218 -7.71 -12.14 12.76
CA HIS A 218 -7.92 -12.27 14.18
C HIS A 218 -6.58 -12.50 14.90
N ARG A 219 -6.54 -12.14 16.18
CA ARG A 219 -5.37 -12.38 17.02
C ARG A 219 -4.99 -13.87 17.08
N SER A 220 -5.97 -14.77 17.06
CA SER A 220 -5.75 -16.22 17.01
C SER A 220 -5.08 -16.69 15.71
N ASP A 221 -5.09 -15.88 14.65
CA ASP A 221 -4.36 -16.21 13.43
C ASP A 221 -2.85 -16.00 13.62
N LEU A 222 -2.43 -15.17 14.60
CA LEU A 222 -1.02 -15.02 14.97
C LEU A 222 -0.46 -16.28 15.63
N ASP A 223 -1.30 -17.11 16.27
CA ASP A 223 -0.85 -18.38 16.89
C ASP A 223 -0.52 -19.45 15.83
N LYS A 224 -0.87 -19.20 14.56
CA LYS A 224 -0.58 -20.08 13.42
C LYS A 224 0.72 -19.69 12.70
N LEU A 225 1.39 -18.63 13.16
CA LEU A 225 2.70 -18.18 12.68
C LEU A 225 3.79 -18.96 13.37
#